data_AF-A0A5C9C1W8-F1
#
_entry.id   AF-A0A5C9C1W8-F1
#
_cell.length_a   1.000
_cell.length_b   1.000
_cell.length_c   1.000
_cell.angle_alpha   90.00
_cell.angle_beta   90.00
_cell.angle_gamma   90.00
#
_symmetry.space_group_name_H-M   'P 1'
#
loop_
_entity.id
_entity.type
_entity.pdbx_description
1 polymer ?
#
loop_
_entity_poly.entity_id
_entity_poly.type
_entity_poly.pdbx_seq_one_letter_code
_entity_poly.pdbx_strand_id
1 'polypeptide(L)' 'MSLPYHIGNGVFGGLTPFIATLLTTIYTNDKLAGLMYPIIVAALCLVIGTLYIQNKIDPPIEA' A
#
# COMPACT_ATOMS: atom_id res chain seq x y z
N MET A 1 5.90 11.48 17.32
CA MET A 1 5.74 10.21 16.57
C MET A 1 4.79 10.47 15.40
N SER A 2 5.16 10.15 14.16
CA SER A 2 4.44 10.61 12.95
C SER A 2 3.02 10.00 12.85
N LEU A 3 2.00 10.84 12.89
CA LEU A 3 0.59 10.47 12.74
C LEU A 3 0.30 9.67 11.44
N PRO A 4 0.94 9.98 10.29
CA PRO A 4 0.82 9.17 9.08
C PRO A 4 1.32 7.73 9.25
N TYR A 5 2.39 7.52 10.04
CA TYR A 5 2.98 6.20 10.25
C TYR A 5 2.08 5.30 11.11
N HIS A 6 1.42 5.86 12.11
CA HIS A 6 0.52 5.09 12.98
C HIS A 6 -0.73 4.63 12.24
N ILE A 7 -1.27 5.47 11.35
CA ILE A 7 -2.40 5.11 10.50
C ILE A 7 -1.98 4.10 9.43
N GLY A 8 -0.85 4.33 8.78
CA GLY A 8 -0.32 3.43 7.75
C GLY A 8 0.02 2.04 8.29
N ASN A 9 0.83 1.95 9.35
CA ASN A 9 1.24 0.66 9.91
C ASN A 9 0.17 0.01 10.79
N GLY A 10 -0.60 0.79 11.53
CA GLY A 10 -1.62 0.27 12.44
C GLY A 10 -2.88 -0.18 11.70
N VAL A 11 -3.54 0.76 11.00
CA VAL A 11 -4.85 0.48 10.40
C VAL A 11 -4.68 -0.24 9.07
N PHE A 12 -3.82 0.24 8.18
CA PHE A 12 -3.69 -0.36 6.85
C PHE A 12 -2.83 -1.64 6.89
N GLY A 13 -1.65 -1.55 7.50
CA GLY A 13 -0.75 -2.70 7.66
C GLY A 13 -1.29 -3.75 8.62
N GLY A 14 -1.71 -3.35 9.83
CA GLY A 14 -2.18 -4.28 10.87
C GLY A 14 -3.48 -5.02 10.53
N LEU A 15 -4.37 -4.45 9.72
CA LEU A 15 -5.60 -5.12 9.29
C LEU A 15 -5.41 -6.04 8.07
N THR A 16 -4.25 -5.99 7.40
CA THR A 16 -3.95 -6.85 6.23
C THR A 16 -4.16 -8.36 6.52
N PRO A 17 -3.62 -8.97 7.60
CA PRO A 17 -3.85 -10.39 7.88
C PRO A 17 -5.31 -10.73 8.18
N PHE A 18 -6.06 -9.81 8.78
CA PHE A 18 -7.49 -9.97 9.02
C PHE A 18 -8.28 -10.00 7.70
N ILE A 19 -8.04 -9.03 6.81
CA ILE A 19 -8.72 -8.95 5.51
C ILE A 19 -8.33 -10.14 4.62
N ALA A 20 -7.06 -10.55 4.62
CA ALA A 20 -6.61 -11.71 3.86
C ALA A 20 -7.33 -12.99 4.30
N THR A 21 -7.46 -13.20 5.61
CA THR A 21 -8.18 -14.35 6.17
C THR A 21 -9.68 -14.28 5.83
N LEU A 22 -10.30 -13.11 6.00
CA LEU A 22 -11.71 -12.88 5.67
C LEU A 22 -12.01 -13.14 4.19
N LEU A 23 -11.19 -12.66 3.26
CA LEU A 23 -11.39 -12.93 1.83
C LEU A 23 -11.25 -14.43 1.54
N THR A 24 -10.27 -15.09 2.14
CA THR A 24 -10.05 -16.52 1.94
C THR A 24 -11.20 -17.37 2.49
N THR A 25 -11.84 -16.95 3.59
CA THR A 25 -13.00 -17.66 4.15
C THR A 25 -14.30 -17.38 3.40
N ILE A 26 -14.45 -16.21 2.78
CA ILE A 26 -15.61 -15.89 1.93
C ILE A 26 -15.51 -16.62 0.58
N TYR A 27 -14.32 -16.63 -0.03
CA TYR A 27 -14.07 -17.26 -1.32
C TYR A 27 -13.41 -18.63 -1.13
N THR A 28 -14.14 -19.58 -0.54
CA THR A 28 -13.62 -20.92 -0.17
C THR A 28 -13.06 -21.76 -1.34
N ASN A 29 -13.48 -21.49 -2.57
CA ASN A 29 -12.97 -22.15 -3.77
C ASN A 29 -11.63 -21.56 -4.26
N ASP A 30 -11.23 -20.38 -3.76
CA ASP A 30 -9.99 -19.70 -4.12
C ASP A 30 -9.14 -19.41 -2.88
N LYS A 31 -8.15 -20.27 -2.66
CA LYS A 31 -7.19 -20.16 -1.55
C LYS A 31 -6.28 -18.94 -1.66
N LEU A 32 -6.20 -18.31 -2.83
CA LEU A 32 -5.38 -17.12 -3.09
C LEU A 32 -6.18 -15.83 -3.00
N ALA A 33 -7.50 -15.89 -2.75
CA ALA A 33 -8.35 -14.70 -2.66
C ALA A 33 -7.83 -13.66 -1.66
N GLY A 34 -7.26 -14.10 -0.52
CA GLY A 34 -6.66 -13.20 0.47
C GLY A 34 -5.49 -12.36 -0.04
N LEU A 35 -4.76 -12.83 -1.08
CA LEU A 35 -3.60 -12.14 -1.64
C LEU A 35 -3.98 -10.90 -2.47
N MET A 36 -5.23 -10.83 -2.94
CA MET A 36 -5.71 -9.71 -3.75
C MET A 36 -5.62 -8.38 -3.01
N TYR A 37 -5.85 -8.36 -1.70
CA TYR A 37 -5.79 -7.14 -0.90
C TYR A 37 -4.40 -6.48 -0.94
N PRO A 38 -3.30 -7.13 -0.50
CA PRO A 38 -1.96 -6.53 -0.56
C PRO A 38 -1.50 -6.26 -2.00
N ILE A 39 -1.87 -7.08 -2.99
CA ILE A 39 -1.52 -6.83 -4.40
C ILE A 39 -2.13 -5.51 -4.89
N ILE A 40 -3.42 -5.28 -4.65
CA ILE A 40 -4.12 -4.06 -5.07
C ILE A 40 -3.51 -2.84 -4.38
N VAL A 41 -3.23 -2.93 -3.08
CA VAL A 41 -2.62 -1.85 -2.32
C VAL A 41 -1.24 -1.50 -2.85
N ALA A 42 -0.39 -2.49 -3.12
CA ALA A 42 0.94 -2.28 -3.69
C ALA A 42 0.86 -1.67 -5.09
N ALA A 43 -0.05 -2.14 -5.93
CA ALA A 43 -0.28 -1.60 -7.27
C ALA A 43 -0.74 -0.13 -7.20
N LEU A 44 -1.65 0.21 -6.27
CA LEU A 44 -2.09 1.59 -6.05
C LEU A 44 -0.92 2.49 -5.62
N CYS A 45 -0.09 2.04 -4.68
CA CYS A 45 1.11 2.77 -4.27
C CYS A 45 2.07 2.98 -5.44
N LEU A 46 2.25 1.98 -6.30
CA LEU A 46 3.08 2.09 -7.49
C LEU A 46 2.49 3.09 -8.49
N VAL A 47 1.18 3.03 -8.77
CA VAL A 47 0.51 3.99 -9.68
C VAL A 47 0.66 5.41 -9.15
N ILE A 48 0.35 5.65 -7.87
CA ILE A 48 0.51 6.98 -7.26
C ILE A 48 1.98 7.42 -7.32
N GLY A 49 2.91 6.55 -6.94
CA GLY A 49 4.34 6.83 -6.99
C GLY A 49 4.79 7.22 -8.41
N THR A 50 4.43 6.43 -9.42
CA THR A 50 4.82 6.70 -10.82
C THR A 50 4.22 7.98 -11.39
N LEU A 51 3.00 8.36 -10.99
CA LEU A 51 2.37 9.62 -11.43
C LEU A 51 2.97 10.85 -10.72
N TYR A 52 3.32 10.73 -9.44
CA TYR A 52 3.79 11.85 -8.63
C TYR A 52 5.32 11.99 -8.57
N ILE A 53 6.09 10.94 -8.90
CA ILE A 53 7.54 11.03 -9.05
C ILE A 53 7.83 11.89 -10.27
N GLN A 54 8.22 13.14 -10.01
CA GLN A 54 8.70 14.08 -11.02
C GLN A 54 10.21 14.23 -10.87
N ASN A 55 10.96 14.02 -11.94
CA ASN A 55 12.41 14.29 -11.95
C ASN A 55 12.65 15.79 -12.11
N LYS A 56 12.46 16.56 -11.03
CA LYS A 56 12.92 17.95 -10.98
C LYS A 56 14.33 17.94 -10.41
N ILE A 57 15.30 18.26 -11.25
CA ILE A 57 16.67 18.57 -10.79
C ILE A 57 16.57 19.92 -10.10
N ASP A 58 16.88 19.97 -8.81
CA ASP A 58 16.94 21.24 -8.08
C ASP A 58 17.98 22.15 -8.77
N PRO A 59 17.65 23.42 -9.05
CA PRO A 59 18.60 24.33 -9.67
C PRO A 59 19.83 24.47 -8.75
N PRO A 60 21.05 24.57 -9.33
CA PRO A 60 22.26 24.74 -8.54
C PRO A 60 22.12 25.99 -7.67
N ILE A 61 22.41 25.83 -6.38
CA ILE A 61 22.54 26.91 -5.41
C ILE A 61 23.74 27.77 -5.84
N GLU A 62 23.46 28.94 -6.40
CA GLU A 62 24.48 29.97 -6.63
C GLU A 62 25.01 30.44 -5.27
N ALA A 63 26.32 30.29 -5.08
CA ALA A 63 27.05 30.66 -3.87
C ALA A 63 27.42 32.15 -3.87
#